data_AF-A0A533YRL7-F1
#
_entry.id   AF-A0A533YRL7-F1
#
_cell.length_a   1.000
_cell.length_b   1.000
_cell.length_c   1.000
_cell.angle_alpha   90.00
_cell.angle_beta   90.00
_cell.angle_gamma   90.00
#
_symmetry.space_group_name_H-M   'P 1'
#
loop_
_entity.id
_entity.type
_entity.pdbx_description
1 polymer ?
#
loop_
_entity_poly.entity_id
_entity_poly.type
_entity_poly.pdbx_seq_one_letter_code
_entity_poly.pdbx_strand_id
1 'polypeptide(L)'
;MKKIVLAVPIILLFVLAAASAQDKKKKEAKEVTVTGEVIDIKCYTTEMMGGKGEEHKQCAIDCIKGGLPVGILDAKTEKVYVVVPKAGMKGANDELLPFAAKVVKLTGTFAEKSGQKILIYTKVEETK
;
A
#
# COMPACT_ATOMS: atom_id res chain seq x y z
N MET A 1 36.95 -53.90 21.51
CA MET A 1 36.82 -52.87 22.58
C MET A 1 36.76 -51.51 21.91
N LYS A 2 35.55 -50.93 21.82
CA LYS A 2 35.26 -49.69 21.07
C LYS A 2 35.60 -48.48 21.94
N LYS A 3 36.68 -47.76 21.61
CA LYS A 3 36.99 -46.46 22.22
C LYS A 3 36.17 -45.40 21.48
N ILE A 4 35.00 -45.07 22.03
CA ILE A 4 34.24 -43.88 21.65
C ILE A 4 34.88 -42.74 22.43
N VAL A 5 35.74 -41.97 21.77
CA VAL A 5 36.43 -40.82 22.37
C VAL A 5 36.03 -39.58 21.57
N LEU A 6 35.24 -38.74 22.24
CA LEU A 6 35.13 -37.29 22.09
C LEU A 6 35.03 -36.72 20.66
N ALA A 7 33.80 -36.53 20.18
CA ALA A 7 33.51 -35.60 19.08
C ALA A 7 32.28 -34.72 19.37
N VAL A 8 31.95 -34.50 20.64
CA VAL A 8 30.71 -33.83 21.06
C VAL A 8 30.83 -32.31 21.33
N PRO A 9 31.98 -31.69 21.69
CA PRO A 9 31.95 -30.27 22.08
C PRO A 9 32.09 -29.28 20.91
N ILE A 10 32.52 -29.71 19.71
CA ILE A 10 32.84 -28.78 18.61
C ILE A 10 31.59 -28.40 17.79
N ILE A 11 30.58 -29.27 17.72
CA ILE A 11 29.37 -29.01 16.94
C ILE A 11 28.46 -28.00 17.66
N LEU A 12 28.51 -27.93 19.00
CA LEU A 12 27.67 -27.02 19.78
C LEU A 12 28.10 -25.54 19.64
N LEU A 13 29.38 -25.28 19.38
CA LEU A 13 29.93 -23.92 19.20
C LEU A 13 29.61 -23.30 17.83
N PHE A 14 29.38 -24.11 16.80
CA PHE A 14 29.01 -23.61 15.48
C PHE A 14 27.52 -23.23 15.36
N VAL A 15 26.65 -23.85 16.18
CA VAL A 15 25.20 -23.56 16.13
C VAL A 15 24.87 -22.23 16.81
N LEU A 16 25.62 -21.82 17.85
CA LEU A 16 25.37 -20.52 18.50
C LEU A 16 25.79 -19.31 17.66
N ALA A 17 26.80 -19.44 16.79
CA ALA A 17 27.25 -18.33 15.95
C ALA A 17 26.30 -18.02 14.77
N ALA A 18 25.50 -19.01 14.33
CA ALA A 18 24.54 -18.83 13.24
C ALA A 18 23.20 -18.22 13.69
N ALA A 19 22.91 -18.19 15.00
CA ALA A 19 21.66 -17.64 15.54
C ALA A 19 21.65 -16.11 15.64
N SER A 20 22.82 -15.45 15.57
CA SER A 20 22.95 -14.00 15.82
C SER A 20 22.99 -13.14 14.56
N ALA A 21 23.02 -13.72 13.36
CA ALA A 21 23.21 -12.97 12.11
C ALA A 21 21.92 -12.76 11.29
N GLN A 22 20.74 -13.15 11.80
CA GLN A 22 19.47 -12.76 11.19
C GLN A 22 19.04 -11.37 11.64
N ASP A 23 19.92 -10.38 11.44
CA ASP A 23 19.49 -9.00 11.26
C ASP A 23 18.61 -8.98 10.00
N LYS A 24 17.30 -9.10 10.21
CA LYS A 24 16.30 -8.75 9.20
C LYS A 24 16.51 -7.28 8.87
N LYS A 25 17.40 -6.97 7.92
CA LYS A 25 17.40 -5.71 7.20
C LYS A 25 16.00 -5.57 6.63
N LYS A 26 15.15 -4.85 7.35
CA LYS A 26 13.86 -4.37 6.87
C LYS A 26 14.21 -3.58 5.60
N LYS A 27 14.01 -4.18 4.42
CA LYS A 27 14.09 -3.44 3.16
C LYS A 27 13.14 -2.27 3.35
N GLU A 28 13.69 -1.07 3.50
CA GLU A 28 12.88 0.14 3.54
C GLU A 28 12.11 0.17 2.23
N ALA A 29 10.78 0.14 2.33
CA ALA A 29 9.93 0.20 1.17
C ALA A 29 10.22 1.53 0.46
N LYS A 30 10.62 1.45 -0.81
CA LYS A 30 10.98 2.63 -1.60
C LYS A 30 9.77 3.56 -1.67
N GLU A 31 9.98 4.83 -1.33
CA GLU A 31 8.96 5.86 -1.49
C GLU A 31 8.70 6.11 -2.98
N VAL A 32 7.43 6.27 -3.32
CA VAL A 32 6.92 6.47 -4.67
C VAL A 32 5.91 7.60 -4.66
N THR A 33 5.82 8.31 -5.78
CA THR A 33 4.76 9.30 -6.03
C THR A 33 3.94 8.85 -7.23
N VAL A 34 2.63 8.67 -7.01
CA VAL A 34 1.66 8.33 -8.05
C VAL A 34 0.88 9.59 -8.39
N THR A 35 0.81 9.93 -9.67
CA THR A 35 -0.11 10.97 -10.17
C THR A 35 -1.29 10.27 -10.79
N GLY A 36 -2.50 10.56 -10.30
CA GLY A 36 -3.67 9.80 -10.69
C GLY A 36 -4.97 10.40 -10.15
N GLU A 37 -6.07 9.88 -10.65
CA GLU A 37 -7.41 10.30 -10.25
C GLU A 37 -7.83 9.59 -8.95
N VAL A 38 -8.39 10.33 -8.00
CA VAL A 38 -9.02 9.75 -6.81
C VAL A 38 -10.40 9.20 -7.17
N ILE A 39 -10.58 7.89 -7.01
CA ILE A 39 -11.79 7.17 -7.42
C ILE A 39 -12.43 6.44 -6.24
N ASP A 40 -13.73 6.15 -6.34
CA ASP A 40 -14.36 5.10 -5.57
C ASP A 40 -14.09 3.74 -6.24
N ILE A 41 -13.54 2.78 -5.50
CA ILE A 41 -13.11 1.50 -6.10
C ILE A 41 -14.30 0.69 -6.59
N LYS A 42 -15.44 0.70 -5.88
CA LYS A 42 -16.64 -0.03 -6.30
C LYS A 42 -17.10 0.49 -7.66
N CYS A 43 -17.37 1.79 -7.77
CA CYS A 43 -17.95 2.38 -8.96
C CYS A 43 -17.01 2.29 -10.17
N TYR A 44 -15.71 2.48 -9.97
CA TYR A 44 -14.71 2.21 -11.01
C TYR A 44 -14.75 0.76 -11.48
N THR A 45 -14.77 -0.20 -10.55
CA THR A 45 -14.75 -1.63 -10.88
C THR A 45 -16.02 -2.10 -11.58
N THR A 46 -17.18 -1.56 -11.20
CA THR A 46 -18.47 -1.92 -11.82
C THR A 46 -18.82 -1.04 -13.03
N GLU A 47 -17.93 -0.12 -13.43
CA GLU A 47 -18.14 0.87 -14.48
C GLU A 47 -19.46 1.65 -14.34
N MET A 48 -19.91 1.86 -13.10
CA MET A 48 -21.19 2.50 -12.82
C MET A 48 -21.08 3.97 -13.25
N MET A 49 -21.85 4.37 -14.27
CA MET A 49 -21.76 5.71 -14.86
C MET A 49 -20.32 6.08 -15.27
N GLY A 50 -19.56 5.12 -15.80
CA GLY A 50 -18.17 5.31 -16.24
C GLY A 50 -17.12 5.27 -15.12
N GLY A 51 -17.51 5.39 -13.84
CA GLY A 51 -16.67 5.10 -12.69
C GLY A 51 -15.46 6.02 -12.44
N LYS A 52 -15.29 7.09 -13.24
CA LYS A 52 -14.21 8.09 -13.14
C LYS A 52 -14.60 9.40 -13.84
N GLY A 53 -13.80 10.44 -13.66
CA GLY A 53 -13.94 11.75 -14.27
C GLY A 53 -14.99 12.64 -13.58
N GLU A 54 -15.07 13.89 -14.03
CA GLU A 54 -15.91 14.92 -13.40
C GLU A 54 -17.40 14.55 -13.38
N GLU A 55 -17.89 13.88 -14.42
CA GLU A 55 -19.27 13.35 -14.50
C GLU A 55 -19.58 12.34 -13.36
N HIS A 56 -18.56 11.67 -12.82
CA HIS A 56 -18.70 10.67 -11.77
C HIS A 56 -18.41 11.22 -10.36
N LYS A 57 -18.04 12.49 -10.25
CA LYS A 57 -17.60 13.11 -8.99
C LYS A 57 -18.60 13.00 -7.86
N GLN A 58 -19.87 13.30 -8.11
CA GLN A 58 -20.89 13.26 -7.07
C GLN A 58 -21.10 11.83 -6.54
N CYS A 59 -21.10 10.84 -7.43
CA CYS A 59 -21.20 9.44 -7.05
C CYS A 59 -19.98 8.99 -6.22
N ALA A 60 -18.77 9.39 -6.62
CA ALA A 60 -17.55 9.11 -5.86
C ALA A 60 -17.60 9.75 -4.45
N ILE A 61 -18.04 11.02 -4.34
CA ILE A 61 -18.22 11.72 -3.06
C ILE A 61 -19.17 10.94 -2.15
N ASP A 62 -20.33 10.53 -2.66
CA ASP A 62 -21.35 9.85 -1.85
C ASP A 62 -20.88 8.45 -1.41
N CYS A 63 -20.18 7.73 -2.29
CA CYS A 63 -19.61 6.42 -1.98
C CYS A 63 -18.51 6.50 -0.92
N ILE A 64 -17.57 7.45 -1.06
CA ILE A 64 -16.47 7.65 -0.11
C ILE A 64 -17.03 8.09 1.26
N LYS A 65 -18.02 8.98 1.30
CA LYS A 65 -18.75 9.36 2.53
C LYS A 65 -19.46 8.17 3.17
N GLY A 66 -19.99 7.26 2.36
CA GLY A 66 -20.60 6.01 2.80
C GLY A 66 -19.61 4.97 3.33
N GLY A 67 -18.31 5.26 3.33
CA GLY A 67 -17.26 4.38 3.84
C GLY A 67 -16.73 3.38 2.83
N LEU A 68 -17.07 3.52 1.54
CA LEU A 68 -16.49 2.68 0.50
C LEU A 68 -15.00 3.01 0.30
N PRO A 69 -14.16 2.02 -0.01
CA PRO A 69 -12.73 2.24 -0.16
C PRO A 69 -12.40 3.22 -1.29
N VAL A 70 -11.64 4.26 -0.95
CA VAL A 70 -11.04 5.17 -1.94
C VAL A 70 -9.80 4.55 -2.57
N GLY A 71 -9.64 4.78 -3.87
CA GLY A 71 -8.51 4.33 -4.66
C GLY A 71 -7.85 5.47 -5.42
N ILE A 72 -6.68 5.19 -5.98
CA ILE A 72 -6.04 6.04 -6.99
C ILE A 72 -5.88 5.26 -8.30
N LEU A 73 -6.39 5.84 -9.39
CA LEU A 73 -6.16 5.38 -10.75
C LEU A 73 -4.92 6.10 -11.30
N ASP A 74 -3.81 5.38 -11.41
CA ASP A 74 -2.56 5.92 -11.93
C ASP A 74 -2.71 6.35 -13.39
N ALA A 75 -2.51 7.64 -13.67
CA ALA A 75 -2.68 8.22 -14.99
C ALA A 75 -1.68 7.67 -16.03
N LYS A 76 -0.55 7.10 -15.58
CA LYS A 76 0.48 6.55 -16.47
C LYS A 76 0.28 5.07 -16.78
N THR A 77 -0.22 4.31 -15.82
CA THR A 77 -0.25 2.85 -15.90
C THR A 77 -1.66 2.28 -15.94
N GLU A 78 -2.68 3.12 -15.73
CA GLU A 78 -4.09 2.73 -15.60
C GLU A 78 -4.34 1.68 -14.50
N LYS A 79 -3.37 1.49 -13.60
CA LYS A 79 -3.50 0.60 -12.46
C LYS A 79 -4.24 1.31 -11.34
N VAL A 80 -5.15 0.57 -10.71
CA VAL A 80 -5.81 1.00 -9.48
C VAL A 80 -5.05 0.49 -8.27
N TYR A 81 -4.85 1.38 -7.30
CA TYR A 81 -4.34 1.04 -5.98
C TYR A 81 -5.36 1.39 -4.92
N VAL A 82 -5.60 0.47 -3.98
CA VAL A 82 -6.33 0.79 -2.75
C VAL A 82 -5.47 1.74 -1.93
N VAL A 83 -6.04 2.87 -1.51
CA VAL A 83 -5.28 3.88 -0.76
C VAL A 83 -5.53 3.69 0.73
N VAL A 84 -4.45 3.55 1.49
CA VAL A 84 -4.48 3.35 2.94
C VAL A 84 -3.59 4.41 3.60
N PRO A 85 -4.05 5.08 4.66
CA PRO A 85 -3.21 6.06 5.34
C PRO A 85 -2.07 5.39 6.08
N LYS A 86 -0.91 6.04 6.15
CA LYS A 86 0.12 5.65 7.11
C LYS A 86 -0.45 5.74 8.54
N ALA A 87 -0.01 4.82 9.40
CA ALA A 87 -0.43 4.80 10.80
C ALA A 87 -0.31 6.18 11.47
N GLY A 88 -1.38 6.62 12.12
CA GLY A 88 -1.47 7.92 12.81
C GLY A 88 -2.05 9.06 11.98
N MET A 89 -2.27 8.88 10.68
CA MET A 89 -3.03 9.84 9.84
C MET A 89 -4.55 9.63 9.99
N LYS A 90 -5.36 10.56 9.49
CA LYS A 90 -6.82 10.37 9.42
C LYS A 90 -7.13 9.29 8.38
N GLY A 91 -8.38 8.83 8.34
CA GLY A 91 -8.81 7.86 7.33
C GLY A 91 -8.57 8.37 5.91
N ALA A 92 -8.17 7.49 4.99
CA ALA A 92 -7.99 7.87 3.58
C ALA A 92 -9.25 8.52 3.01
N ASN A 93 -10.44 8.02 3.37
CA ASN A 93 -11.70 8.60 2.92
C ASN A 93 -11.85 10.06 3.35
N ASP A 94 -11.53 10.40 4.61
CA ASP A 94 -11.66 11.77 5.11
C ASP A 94 -10.69 12.73 4.42
N GLU A 95 -9.44 12.30 4.22
CA GLU A 95 -8.42 13.15 3.62
C GLU A 95 -8.57 13.26 2.10
N LEU A 96 -9.12 12.24 1.44
CA LEU A 96 -9.24 12.20 -0.03
C LEU A 96 -10.61 12.61 -0.56
N LEU A 97 -11.63 12.72 0.29
CA LEU A 97 -12.96 13.18 -0.10
C LEU A 97 -12.96 14.52 -0.87
N PRO A 98 -12.18 15.56 -0.47
CA PRO A 98 -12.12 16.82 -1.23
C PRO A 98 -11.53 16.68 -2.64
N PHE A 99 -10.87 15.55 -2.91
CA PHE A 99 -10.19 15.26 -4.15
C PHE A 99 -10.93 14.21 -5.00
N ALA A 100 -12.12 13.77 -4.61
CA ALA A 100 -12.92 12.83 -5.40
C ALA A 100 -13.06 13.29 -6.86
N ALA A 101 -12.77 12.37 -7.80
CA ALA A 101 -12.68 12.58 -9.25
C ALA A 101 -11.66 13.62 -9.73
N LYS A 102 -10.79 14.12 -8.84
CA LYS A 102 -9.67 14.99 -9.19
C LYS A 102 -8.39 14.19 -9.37
N VAL A 103 -7.52 14.72 -10.22
CA VAL A 103 -6.14 14.25 -10.31
C VAL A 103 -5.32 14.86 -9.18
N VAL A 104 -4.57 14.02 -8.48
CA VAL A 104 -3.68 14.40 -7.38
C VAL A 104 -2.35 13.67 -7.48
N LYS A 105 -1.37 14.11 -6.70
CA LYS A 105 -0.14 13.38 -6.41
C LYS A 105 -0.22 12.76 -5.03
N LEU A 106 -0.20 11.43 -4.95
CA LEU A 106 -0.05 10.69 -3.70
C LEU A 106 1.38 10.19 -3.57
N THR A 107 2.04 10.58 -2.47
CA THR A 107 3.35 10.05 -2.10
C THR A 107 3.18 9.00 -1.01
N GLY A 108 3.93 7.90 -1.10
CA GLY A 108 3.78 6.78 -0.18
C GLY A 108 4.67 5.60 -0.54
N THR A 109 4.27 4.42 -0.08
CA THR A 109 4.97 3.15 -0.37
C THR A 109 3.99 2.15 -0.95
N PHE A 110 4.41 1.41 -1.98
CA PHE A 110 3.63 0.31 -2.50
C PHE A 110 3.70 -0.89 -1.55
N ALA A 111 2.55 -1.52 -1.36
CA ALA A 111 2.43 -2.80 -0.69
C ALA A 111 1.55 -3.72 -1.54
N GLU A 112 1.80 -5.01 -1.42
CA GLU A 112 0.90 -6.03 -1.93
C GLU A 112 0.55 -6.96 -0.78
N LYS A 113 -0.75 -7.20 -0.57
CA LYS A 113 -1.24 -8.11 0.45
C LYS A 113 -2.39 -8.91 -0.11
N SER A 114 -2.27 -10.23 -0.10
CA SER A 114 -3.28 -11.14 -0.66
C SER A 114 -3.68 -10.80 -2.10
N GLY A 115 -2.72 -10.37 -2.94
CA GLY A 115 -2.95 -9.97 -4.33
C GLY A 115 -3.55 -8.57 -4.53
N GLN A 116 -3.86 -7.84 -3.45
CA GLN A 116 -4.33 -6.46 -3.54
C GLN A 116 -3.14 -5.50 -3.66
N LYS A 117 -3.18 -4.63 -4.68
CA LYS A 117 -2.24 -3.54 -4.85
C LYS A 117 -2.65 -2.37 -3.97
N ILE A 118 -1.78 -2.00 -3.04
CA ILE A 118 -2.05 -0.99 -2.02
C ILE A 118 -1.01 0.12 -2.13
N LEU A 119 -1.45 1.36 -2.02
CA LEU A 119 -0.59 2.52 -1.80
C LEU A 119 -0.80 3.00 -0.37
N ILE A 120 0.21 2.79 0.48
CA ILE A 120 0.22 3.36 1.83
C ILE A 120 0.75 4.78 1.72
N TYR A 121 -0.16 5.77 1.70
CA TYR A 121 0.22 7.15 1.45
C TYR A 121 0.64 7.88 2.72
N THR A 122 1.51 8.86 2.54
CA THR A 122 2.05 9.76 3.58
C THR A 122 1.71 11.21 3.29
N LYS A 123 1.40 11.54 2.03
CA LYS A 123 1.12 12.92 1.59
C LYS A 123 0.22 12.91 0.35
N VAL A 124 -0.71 13.85 0.30
CA VAL A 124 -1.52 14.19 -0.89
C VAL A 124 -1.24 15.63 -1.31
N GLU A 125 -1.12 15.85 -2.61
CA GLU A 125 -0.92 17.18 -3.20
C GLU A 125 -1.83 17.33 -4.42
N GLU A 126 -2.57 18.44 -4.50
CA GLU A 126 -3.38 18.74 -5.68
C GLU A 126 -2.47 19.05 -6.88
N THR A 127 -2.80 18.52 -8.05
CA THR A 127 -2.13 18.94 -9.29
C THR A 127 -2.75 20.26 -9.75
N LYS A 128 -1.92 21.28 -9.93
CA LYS A 128 -2.33 22.55 -10.55
C LYS A 128 -2.75 22.37 -12.00
#